data_AF-A0A498N7T3-F1
#
_entry.id   AF-A0A498N7T3-F1
#
_cell.length_a   1.000
_cell.length_b   1.000
_cell.length_c   1.000
_cell.angle_alpha   90.00
_cell.angle_beta   90.00
_cell.angle_gamma   90.00
#
_symmetry.space_group_name_H-M   'P 1'
#
loop_
_entity.id
_entity.type
_entity.pdbx_description
1 polymer ?
#
loop_
_entity_poly.entity_id
_entity_poly.type
_entity_poly.pdbx_seq_one_letter_code
_entity_poly.pdbx_strand_id
1 'polypeptide(L)'
;MSVCATWDANSGLAQMFMNDVASIKKVVGRKVPFKGNPVITLGQCQTKYDGGFQQYNTFRGFIADVHVHGKVLTARQIKTYMETKTKYKLGDYINWHNLTYTIAGSAQVEEKDHVTFYSKEEPQ
;
A
#
# COMPACT_ATOMS: atom_id res chain seq x y z
N MET A 1 -3.75 10.24 4.12
CA MET A 1 -2.31 9.90 4.05
C MET A 1 -2.15 8.80 3.01
N SER A 2 -1.15 8.89 2.13
CA SER A 2 -0.82 7.88 1.13
C SER A 2 0.64 7.45 1.28
N VAL A 3 0.91 6.16 1.08
CA VAL A 3 2.25 5.60 1.14
C VAL A 3 2.46 4.72 -0.09
N CYS A 4 3.61 4.89 -0.76
CA CYS A 4 4.06 3.97 -1.78
C CYS A 4 5.50 3.55 -1.50
N ALA A 5 5.84 2.33 -1.87
CA ALA A 5 7.21 1.84 -1.82
C ALA A 5 7.54 1.13 -3.13
N THR A 6 8.78 1.24 -3.55
CA THR A 6 9.32 0.54 -4.72
C THR A 6 10.54 -0.24 -4.32
N TRP A 7 10.78 -1.35 -5.02
CA TRP A 7 12.00 -2.14 -4.89
C TRP A 7 12.29 -2.84 -6.22
N ASP A 8 13.54 -2.75 -6.69
CA ASP A 8 14.01 -3.38 -7.92
C ASP A 8 14.90 -4.58 -7.63
N ALA A 9 14.54 -5.76 -8.13
CA ALA A 9 15.28 -7.00 -7.86
C ALA A 9 16.69 -7.02 -8.48
N ASN A 10 16.92 -6.29 -9.57
CA ASN A 10 18.22 -6.29 -10.26
C ASN A 10 19.26 -5.45 -9.53
N SER A 11 18.88 -4.24 -9.13
CA SER A 11 19.76 -3.29 -8.44
C SER A 11 19.70 -3.40 -6.91
N GLY A 12 18.60 -3.91 -6.36
CA GLY A 12 18.27 -3.89 -4.93
C GLY A 12 17.82 -2.52 -4.44
N LEU A 13 17.64 -1.52 -5.32
CA LEU A 13 17.26 -0.18 -4.92
C LEU A 13 15.79 -0.12 -4.50
N ALA A 14 15.56 0.39 -3.30
CA ALA A 14 14.26 0.74 -2.75
C ALA A 14 14.09 2.25 -2.60
N GLN A 15 12.85 2.71 -2.71
CA GLN A 15 12.45 4.09 -2.43
C GLN A 15 11.05 4.10 -1.83
N MET A 16 10.82 4.98 -0.85
CA MET A 16 9.51 5.20 -0.25
C MET A 16 9.00 6.59 -0.61
N PHE A 17 7.68 6.73 -0.65
CA PHE A 17 6.97 7.97 -0.90
C PHE A 17 5.89 8.10 0.16
N MET A 18 5.77 9.27 0.79
CA MET A 18 4.72 9.57 1.77
C MET A 18 4.11 10.91 1.42
N ASN A 19 2.79 10.94 1.16
CA ASN A 19 2.05 12.15 0.77
C ASN A 19 2.81 12.98 -0.30
N ASP A 20 3.12 12.35 -1.43
CA ASP A 20 3.85 12.94 -2.57
C ASP A 20 5.34 13.27 -2.36
N VAL A 21 5.87 13.08 -1.14
CA VAL A 21 7.29 13.32 -0.84
C VAL A 21 8.09 12.03 -0.98
N ALA A 22 9.10 12.06 -1.83
CA ALA A 22 9.99 10.93 -2.07
C ALA A 22 11.17 10.89 -1.07
N SER A 23 11.50 9.70 -0.58
CA SER A 23 12.73 9.46 0.17
C SER A 23 13.96 9.39 -0.75
N ILE A 24 15.16 9.38 -0.16
CA ILE A 24 16.35 8.92 -0.88
C ILE A 24 16.22 7.44 -1.25
N LYS A 25 16.89 7.03 -2.32
CA LYS A 25 17.00 5.62 -2.71
C LYS A 25 18.07 4.92 -1.86
N LYS A 26 17.81 3.69 -1.45
CA LYS A 26 18.78 2.85 -0.71
C LYS A 26 18.76 1.43 -1.23
N VAL A 27 19.91 0.75 -1.18
CA VAL A 27 19.96 -0.69 -1.47
C VAL A 27 19.38 -1.44 -0.26
N VAL A 28 18.37 -2.28 -0.49
CA VAL A 28 17.66 -3.04 0.55
C VAL A 28 17.46 -4.47 0.07
N GLY A 29 17.73 -5.43 0.97
CA GLY A 29 17.46 -6.85 0.73
C GLY A 29 18.40 -7.51 -0.28
N ARG A 30 18.05 -8.74 -0.67
CA ARG A 30 18.81 -9.53 -1.65
C ARG A 30 18.34 -9.21 -3.06
N LYS A 31 19.27 -9.10 -4.01
CA LYS A 31 19.00 -8.83 -5.43
C LYS A 31 18.45 -10.07 -6.16
N VAL A 32 17.33 -10.59 -5.68
CA VAL A 32 16.69 -11.81 -6.19
C VAL A 32 15.18 -11.58 -6.27
N PRO A 33 14.52 -11.84 -7.42
CA PRO A 33 13.07 -11.71 -7.52
C PRO A 33 12.33 -12.55 -6.48
N PHE A 34 11.13 -12.11 -6.10
CA PHE A 34 10.23 -12.91 -5.29
C PHE A 34 9.93 -14.24 -6.00
N LYS A 35 9.88 -15.33 -5.23
CA LYS A 35 9.59 -16.68 -5.73
C LYS A 35 8.39 -17.26 -5.00
N GLY A 36 7.64 -18.12 -5.68
CA GLY A 36 6.49 -18.83 -5.12
C GLY A 36 5.20 -18.00 -5.11
N ASN A 37 4.18 -18.57 -4.46
CA ASN A 37 2.86 -17.95 -4.33
C ASN A 37 2.77 -17.27 -2.95
N PRO A 38 2.76 -15.93 -2.88
CA PRO A 38 2.69 -15.23 -1.62
C PRO A 38 1.30 -15.32 -1.01
N VAL A 39 1.24 -15.31 0.33
CA VAL A 39 0.02 -15.02 1.08
C VAL A 39 0.14 -13.61 1.61
N ILE A 40 -0.80 -12.75 1.23
CA ILE A 40 -0.76 -11.32 1.51
C ILE A 40 -1.83 -11.01 2.56
N THR A 41 -1.39 -10.59 3.74
CA THR A 41 -2.28 -10.26 4.87
C THR A 41 -2.23 -8.77 5.13
N LEU A 42 -3.41 -8.18 5.34
CA LEU A 42 -3.57 -6.82 5.84
C LEU A 42 -4.04 -6.89 7.30
N GLY A 43 -3.63 -5.93 8.12
CA GLY A 43 -4.06 -5.84 9.52
C GLY A 43 -3.15 -6.53 10.55
N GLN A 44 -2.25 -7.42 10.12
CA GLN A 44 -1.39 -8.23 11.00
C GLN A 44 0.02 -8.41 10.44
N CYS A 45 0.98 -8.68 11.31
CA CYS A 45 2.33 -9.12 10.94
C CYS A 45 2.40 -10.66 10.90
N GLN A 46 2.72 -11.23 9.73
CA GLN A 46 3.01 -12.66 9.60
C GLN A 46 4.42 -12.96 10.10
N THR A 47 4.56 -13.89 11.05
CA THR A 47 5.87 -14.42 11.49
C THR A 47 6.13 -15.83 10.95
N LYS A 48 5.10 -16.46 10.37
CA LYS A 48 5.14 -17.74 9.64
C LYS A 48 4.29 -17.59 8.38
N TYR A 49 4.48 -18.50 7.41
CA TYR A 49 3.63 -18.53 6.21
C TYR A 49 2.16 -18.66 6.61
N ASP A 50 1.35 -17.66 6.24
CA ASP A 50 -0.07 -17.57 6.56
C ASP A 50 -0.39 -17.71 8.07
N GLY A 51 0.49 -17.18 8.94
CA GLY A 51 0.27 -17.31 10.37
C GLY A 51 1.32 -16.69 11.27
N GLY A 52 1.31 -17.13 12.53
CA GLY A 52 2.14 -16.55 13.58
C GLY A 52 1.75 -15.11 13.94
N PHE A 53 0.46 -14.79 13.82
CA PHE A 53 -0.11 -13.51 14.19
C PHE A 53 -0.07 -13.32 15.71
N GLN A 54 0.24 -12.09 16.14
CA GLN A 54 0.33 -11.72 17.55
C GLN A 54 -0.42 -10.42 17.78
N GLN A 55 -1.20 -10.37 18.85
CA GLN A 55 -2.12 -9.26 19.13
C GLN A 55 -1.44 -7.89 19.15
N TYR A 56 -0.21 -7.80 19.65
CA TYR A 56 0.54 -6.54 19.72
C TYR A 56 1.03 -6.02 18.36
N ASN A 57 1.02 -6.85 17.31
CA ASN A 57 1.37 -6.47 15.93
C ASN A 57 0.12 -6.16 15.08
N THR A 58 -1.02 -5.89 15.72
CA THR A 58 -2.29 -5.59 15.03
C THR A 58 -2.31 -4.14 14.58
N PHE A 59 -2.58 -3.91 13.29
CA PHE A 59 -2.92 -2.59 12.81
C PHE A 59 -4.35 -2.23 13.22
N ARG A 60 -4.55 -1.00 13.71
CA ARG A 60 -5.86 -0.46 14.10
C ARG A 60 -6.14 0.79 13.27
N GLY A 61 -7.19 0.74 12.45
CA GLY A 61 -7.58 1.84 11.58
C GLY A 61 -8.15 1.32 10.26
N PHE A 62 -8.12 2.17 9.24
CA PHE A 62 -8.66 1.89 7.93
C PHE A 62 -7.54 1.72 6.89
N ILE A 63 -7.68 0.71 6.03
CA ILE A 63 -6.82 0.48 4.87
C ILE A 63 -7.70 0.53 3.62
N ALA A 64 -7.27 1.28 2.62
CA ALA A 64 -7.94 1.41 1.33
C ALA A 64 -6.91 1.57 0.21
N ASP A 65 -7.36 1.35 -1.02
CA ASP A 65 -6.61 1.61 -2.26
C ASP A 65 -5.24 0.89 -2.33
N VAL A 66 -5.20 -0.38 -1.90
CA VAL A 66 -3.96 -1.19 -1.96
C VAL A 66 -3.76 -1.71 -3.38
N HIS A 67 -2.65 -1.27 -3.99
CA HIS A 67 -2.23 -1.71 -5.32
C HIS A 67 -0.78 -2.21 -5.29
N VAL A 68 -0.51 -3.28 -6.03
CA VAL A 68 0.84 -3.81 -6.23
C VAL A 68 1.08 -4.02 -7.72
N HIS A 69 2.29 -3.65 -8.15
CA HIS A 69 2.73 -3.81 -9.53
C HIS A 69 3.89 -4.82 -9.62
N GLY A 70 3.91 -5.60 -10.70
CA GLY A 70 5.02 -6.51 -11.03
C GLY A 70 6.30 -5.81 -11.50
N LYS A 71 6.33 -4.47 -11.51
CA LYS A 71 7.47 -3.65 -11.91
C LYS A 71 7.55 -2.36 -11.11
N VAL A 72 8.75 -1.77 -11.07
CA VAL A 72 8.97 -0.46 -10.46
C VAL A 72 8.27 0.64 -11.26
N LEU A 73 7.42 1.40 -10.57
CA LEU A 73 6.79 2.59 -11.13
C LEU A 73 7.75 3.77 -11.12
N THR A 74 7.61 4.65 -12.12
CA THR A 74 8.30 5.94 -12.14
C THR A 74 7.73 6.89 -11.08
N ALA A 75 8.53 7.85 -10.62
CA ALA A 75 8.08 8.87 -9.67
C ALA A 75 6.85 9.65 -10.18
N ARG A 76 6.76 9.91 -11.49
CA ARG A 76 5.58 10.54 -12.11
C ARG A 76 4.32 9.69 -11.95
N GLN A 77 4.40 8.38 -12.19
CA GLN A 77 3.26 7.48 -12.02
C GLN A 77 2.83 7.38 -10.56
N ILE A 78 3.79 7.33 -9.63
CA ILE A 78 3.52 7.31 -8.18
C ILE A 78 2.84 8.60 -7.74
N LYS A 79 3.36 9.76 -8.18
CA LYS A 79 2.74 11.05 -7.94
C LYS A 79 1.31 11.10 -8.46
N THR A 80 1.07 10.63 -9.69
CA THR A 80 -0.30 10.49 -10.21
C THR A 80 -1.17 9.60 -9.32
N TYR A 81 -0.66 8.47 -8.83
CA TYR A 81 -1.40 7.60 -7.91
C TYR A 81 -1.78 8.27 -6.58
N MET A 82 -0.90 9.12 -6.06
CA MET A 82 -1.10 9.80 -4.80
C MET A 82 -2.01 11.03 -4.93
N GLU A 83 -1.91 11.76 -6.05
CA GLU A 83 -2.67 13.00 -6.32
C GLU A 83 -4.04 12.75 -6.96
N THR A 84 -4.14 11.79 -7.88
CA THR A 84 -5.37 11.61 -8.66
C THR A 84 -6.33 10.64 -7.97
N LYS A 85 -7.58 11.08 -7.80
CA LYS A 85 -8.72 10.21 -7.43
C LYS A 85 -9.25 9.38 -8.60
N THR A 86 -8.57 9.37 -9.75
CA THR A 86 -9.04 8.73 -10.97
C THR A 86 -8.30 7.43 -11.25
N LYS A 87 -8.99 6.55 -12.01
CA LYS A 87 -8.66 5.17 -12.35
C LYS A 87 -7.38 5.01 -13.18
N TYR A 88 -6.24 5.50 -12.71
CA TYR A 88 -4.95 5.21 -13.35
C TYR A 88 -4.63 3.72 -13.18
N LYS A 89 -3.92 3.15 -14.17
CA LYS A 89 -3.74 1.71 -14.42
C LYS A 89 -3.68 0.85 -13.16
N LEU A 90 -4.81 0.27 -12.77
CA LEU A 90 -4.98 -0.67 -11.68
C LEU A 90 -3.77 -1.62 -11.56
N GLY A 91 -3.27 -1.82 -10.34
CA GLY A 91 -2.14 -2.72 -10.07
C GLY A 91 -2.27 -4.04 -10.82
N ASP A 92 -1.23 -4.41 -11.57
CA ASP A 92 -1.24 -5.63 -12.41
C ASP A 92 -1.01 -6.91 -11.60
N TYR A 93 -0.63 -6.78 -10.33
CA TYR A 93 -0.48 -7.88 -9.40
C TYR A 93 -1.56 -7.88 -8.30
N ILE A 94 -1.76 -6.75 -7.62
CA ILE A 94 -2.89 -6.54 -6.70
C ILE A 94 -3.67 -5.32 -7.17
N ASN A 95 -4.97 -5.50 -7.37
CA ASN A 95 -5.89 -4.47 -7.77
C ASN A 95 -7.01 -4.36 -6.74
N TRP A 96 -6.99 -3.33 -5.88
CA TRP A 96 -8.01 -3.09 -4.85
C TRP A 96 -9.45 -3.22 -5.34
N HIS A 97 -9.73 -2.81 -6.57
CA HIS A 97 -11.07 -2.82 -7.16
C HIS A 97 -11.45 -4.15 -7.83
N ASN A 98 -10.57 -5.15 -7.81
CA ASN A 98 -10.81 -6.47 -8.38
C ASN A 98 -10.04 -7.55 -7.58
N LEU A 99 -10.36 -7.67 -6.30
CA LEU A 99 -9.74 -8.66 -5.39
C LEU A 99 -10.67 -9.85 -5.15
N THR A 100 -10.07 -11.04 -5.12
CA THR A 100 -10.61 -12.16 -4.35
C THR A 100 -9.92 -12.17 -2.99
N TYR A 101 -10.68 -12.06 -1.91
CA TYR A 101 -10.13 -11.96 -0.56
C TYR A 101 -11.01 -12.70 0.45
N THR A 102 -10.44 -13.00 1.60
CA THR A 102 -11.14 -13.54 2.77
C THR A 102 -10.99 -12.58 3.94
N ILE A 103 -12.05 -12.37 4.70
CA ILE A 103 -12.04 -11.58 5.94
C ILE A 103 -11.91 -12.56 7.11
N ALA A 104 -11.08 -12.21 8.10
CA ALA A 104 -10.94 -12.97 9.33
C ALA A 104 -10.96 -12.04 10.55
N GLY A 105 -11.39 -12.57 11.69
CA GLY A 105 -11.46 -11.83 12.95
C GLY A 105 -12.49 -10.69 12.91
N SER A 106 -12.11 -9.53 13.44
CA SER A 106 -12.99 -8.36 13.58
C SER A 106 -12.87 -7.35 12.43
N ALA A 107 -12.19 -7.69 11.33
CA ALA A 107 -12.09 -6.81 10.18
C ALA A 107 -13.46 -6.68 9.50
N GLN A 108 -13.76 -5.47 9.02
CA GLN A 108 -14.99 -5.16 8.28
C GLN A 108 -14.63 -4.43 6.99
N VAL A 109 -15.50 -4.56 5.99
CA VAL A 109 -15.39 -3.81 4.74
C VAL A 109 -16.53 -2.80 4.72
N GLU A 110 -16.14 -1.55 4.52
CA GLU A 110 -17.05 -0.40 4.50
C GLU A 110 -16.80 0.40 3.22
N GLU A 111 -17.82 1.15 2.79
CA GLU A 111 -17.62 2.11 1.70
C GLU A 111 -16.70 3.23 2.17
N LYS A 112 -15.86 3.73 1.26
CA LYS A 112 -14.92 4.79 1.59
C LYS A 112 -15.66 6.12 1.69
N ASP A 113 -15.94 6.55 2.92
CA ASP A 113 -16.56 7.86 3.16
C ASP A 113 -15.57 9.00 2.85
N HIS A 114 -16.02 9.93 2.00
CA HIS A 114 -15.35 11.21 1.77
C HIS A 114 -15.90 12.26 2.73
N VAL A 115 -15.58 12.14 4.02
CA VAL A 115 -15.89 13.21 4.98
C VAL A 115 -14.94 14.39 4.71
N THR A 116 -15.49 15.46 4.13
CA THR A 116 -14.76 16.70 3.91
C THR A 116 -15.03 17.63 5.08
N PHE A 117 -14.04 17.84 5.94
CA PHE A 117 -14.15 18.83 7.01
C PHE A 117 -13.87 20.21 6.40
N TYR A 118 -14.92 21.03 6.24
CA TYR A 118 -14.74 22.43 5.93
C TYR A 118 -14.28 23.15 7.19
N SER A 119 -13.03 23.61 7.20
CA SER A 119 -12.60 24.64 8.14
C SER A 119 -13.36 25.91 7.75
N LYS A 120 -14.28 26.40 8.60
CA LYS A 120 -14.72 27.79 8.47
C LYS A 120 -13.52 28.66 8.80
N GLU A 121 -13.01 29.40 7.83
CA GLU A 121 -12.19 30.57 8.14
C GLU A 121 -13.12 31.58 8.83
N GLU A 122 -12.85 31.88 10.10
CA GLU A 122 -13.49 33.00 10.79
C GLU A 122 -13.01 34.30 10.14
N PRO A 123 -13.92 35.18 9.68
CA PRO A 123 -13.54 36.52 9.25
C PRO A 123 -12.97 37.28 10.46
N GLN A 124 -11.78 37.85 10.27
CA GLN A 124 -11.13 38.76 11.22
C GLN A 124 -11.85 40.11 11.28
#